data_AF-A0A0V1NEA7-F1
#
_entry.id   AF-A0A0V1NEA7-F1
#
_cell.length_a   1.000
_cell.length_b   1.000
_cell.length_c   1.000
_cell.angle_alpha   90.00
_cell.angle_beta   90.00
_cell.angle_gamma   90.00
#
_symmetry.space_group_name_H-M   'P 1'
#
loop_
_entity.id
_entity.type
_entity.pdbx_description
1 polymer ?
#
loop_
_entity_poly.entity_id
_entity_poly.type
_entity_poly.pdbx_seq_one_letter_code
_entity_poly.pdbx_strand_id
1 'polypeptide(L)'
;MKFTAVVCILILLKTSTAQVATCKDDRDGDTDWFFVYKPPNLLNTKIIKSGGNPTWNPSARNIDEAAVHSIFRTMESFIQDQPNIKVLAYSDDPPNLPPQNEKSKAKGYFKVVY
;
A
#
# COMPACT_ATOMS: atom_id res chain seq x y z
N MET A 1 38.93 -18.36 3.23
CA MET A 1 38.07 -18.03 4.39
C MET A 1 37.29 -16.70 4.25
N LYS A 2 37.73 -15.71 3.46
CA LYS A 2 36.98 -14.43 3.28
C LYS A 2 35.78 -14.52 2.33
N PHE A 3 35.85 -15.37 1.30
CA PHE A 3 34.79 -15.52 0.29
C PHE A 3 33.49 -16.12 0.85
N THR A 4 33.60 -17.13 1.73
CA THR A 4 32.43 -17.76 2.35
C THR A 4 31.64 -16.80 3.22
N ALA A 5 32.32 -15.93 3.97
CA ALA A 5 31.66 -14.91 4.80
C ALA A 5 30.90 -13.87 3.96
N VAL A 6 31.52 -13.38 2.87
CA VAL A 6 30.87 -12.43 1.94
C VAL A 6 29.64 -13.06 1.27
N VAL A 7 29.76 -14.31 0.82
CA VAL A 7 28.63 -15.05 0.23
C VAL A 7 27.52 -15.29 1.26
N CYS A 8 27.86 -15.63 2.51
CA CYS A 8 26.87 -15.77 3.58
C CYS A 8 26.14 -14.46 3.89
N ILE A 9 26.86 -13.33 3.94
CA ILE A 9 26.26 -12.00 4.15
C ILE A 9 25.28 -11.65 3.02
N LEU A 10 25.67 -11.89 1.76
CA LEU A 10 24.81 -11.67 0.59
C LEU A 10 23.56 -12.57 0.57
N ILE A 11 23.69 -13.83 0.98
CA ILE A 11 22.55 -14.75 1.10
C ILE A 11 21.61 -14.28 2.21
N LEU A 12 22.14 -13.91 3.38
CA LEU A 12 21.37 -13.42 4.53
C LEU A 12 20.61 -12.11 4.20
N LEU A 13 21.23 -11.20 3.45
CA LEU A 13 20.58 -9.97 2.96
C LEU A 13 19.42 -10.25 2.00
N LYS A 14 19.55 -11.27 1.13
CA LYS A 14 18.46 -11.68 0.21
C LYS A 14 17.32 -12.41 0.91
N THR A 15 17.60 -13.10 2.01
CA THR A 15 16.57 -13.81 2.81
C THR A 15 15.90 -12.92 3.86
N SER A 16 16.37 -11.68 4.05
CA SER A 16 15.65 -10.67 4.83
C SER A 16 14.47 -10.12 4.02
N THR A 17 13.54 -10.99 3.65
CA THR A 17 12.21 -10.59 3.21
C THR A 17 11.45 -10.12 4.44
N ALA A 18 11.74 -8.92 4.93
CA ALA A 18 10.76 -8.20 5.71
C ALA A 18 9.47 -8.18 4.84
N GLN A 19 8.31 -8.46 5.43
CA GLN A 19 7.03 -8.35 4.75
C GLN A 19 6.78 -6.86 4.49
N VAL A 20 7.41 -6.32 3.45
CA VAL A 20 7.49 -4.87 3.26
C VAL A 20 6.07 -4.35 3.03
N ALA A 21 5.70 -3.34 3.81
CA ALA A 21 4.49 -2.54 3.59
C ALA A 21 4.69 -1.67 2.33
N THR A 22 4.96 -2.27 1.18
CA THR A 22 5.26 -1.55 -0.05
C THR A 22 3.97 -1.13 -0.73
N CYS A 23 3.96 0.09 -1.27
CA CYS A 23 2.88 0.50 -2.14
C CYS A 23 2.95 -0.30 -3.45
N LYS A 24 1.80 -0.74 -3.95
CA LYS A 24 1.67 -1.46 -5.22
C LYS A 24 1.00 -0.59 -6.26
N ASP A 25 1.58 -0.50 -7.44
CA ASP A 25 0.95 0.15 -8.58
C ASP A 25 -0.09 -0.77 -9.26
N ASP A 26 -0.80 -0.25 -10.27
CA ASP A 26 -1.85 -1.02 -10.96
C ASP A 26 -1.33 -2.28 -11.70
N ARG A 27 -0.02 -2.36 -11.96
CA ARG A 27 0.66 -3.50 -12.60
C ARG A 27 1.31 -4.45 -11.59
N ASP A 28 0.98 -4.31 -10.30
CA ASP A 28 1.58 -5.06 -9.19
C ASP A 28 3.05 -4.76 -8.91
N GLY A 29 3.57 -3.68 -9.52
CA GLY A 29 4.93 -3.22 -9.29
C GLY A 29 5.04 -2.52 -7.95
N ASP A 30 6.14 -2.79 -7.24
CA ASP A 30 6.53 -2.03 -6.06
C ASP A 30 6.81 -0.56 -6.43
N THR A 31 6.26 0.37 -5.66
CA THR A 31 6.50 1.81 -5.78
C THR A 31 6.69 2.40 -4.38
N ASP A 32 7.54 3.42 -4.24
CA ASP A 32 7.78 4.06 -2.94
C ASP A 32 6.55 4.83 -2.47
N TRP A 33 5.87 5.48 -3.42
CA TRP A 33 4.65 6.24 -3.18
C TRP A 33 3.79 6.28 -4.45
N PHE A 34 2.50 6.54 -4.27
CA PHE A 34 1.60 6.96 -5.34
C PHE A 34 0.53 7.89 -4.77
N PHE A 35 -0.09 8.69 -5.66
CA PHE A 35 -1.34 9.39 -5.38
C PHE A 35 -2.39 8.95 -6.39
N VAL A 36 -3.61 8.79 -5.91
CA VAL A 36 -4.80 8.53 -6.74
C VAL A 36 -5.75 9.69 -6.59
N TYR A 37 -6.21 10.24 -7.71
CA TYR A 37 -7.26 11.24 -7.75
C TYR A 37 -8.55 10.62 -8.30
N LYS A 38 -9.62 10.64 -7.49
CA LYS A 38 -10.96 10.22 -7.86
C LYS A 38 -11.86 11.45 -8.05
N PRO A 39 -12.31 11.77 -9.27
CA PRO A 39 -13.23 12.87 -9.47
C PRO A 39 -14.58 12.63 -8.77
N PRO A 40 -15.34 13.70 -8.45
CA PRO A 40 -16.72 13.57 -7.99
C PRO A 40 -17.55 12.80 -9.03
N ASN A 41 -18.43 11.91 -8.56
CA ASN A 41 -19.38 11.15 -9.39
C ASN A 41 -18.78 10.27 -10.50
N LEU A 42 -17.45 10.09 -10.54
CA LEU A 42 -16.78 9.19 -11.46
C LEU A 42 -16.02 8.10 -10.70
N LEU A 43 -15.98 6.91 -11.30
CA LEU A 43 -15.22 5.76 -10.80
C LEU A 43 -13.83 5.67 -11.44
N ASN A 44 -13.66 6.23 -12.64
CA ASN A 44 -12.35 6.35 -13.30
C ASN A 44 -11.45 7.28 -12.49
N THR A 45 -10.25 6.82 -12.17
CA THR A 45 -9.25 7.58 -11.41
C THR A 45 -8.05 7.94 -12.27
N LYS A 46 -7.24 8.88 -11.77
CA LYS A 46 -5.88 9.11 -12.27
C LYS A 46 -4.89 8.73 -11.18
N ILE A 47 -3.74 8.21 -11.59
CA ILE A 47 -2.64 7.82 -10.72
C ILE A 47 -1.34 8.54 -11.13
N ILE A 48 -0.57 8.94 -10.14
CA ILE A 48 0.82 9.38 -10.27
C ILE A 48 1.64 8.59 -9.24
N LYS A 49 2.85 8.16 -9.59
CA LYS A 49 3.66 7.26 -8.75
C LYS A 49 5.13 7.63 -8.81
N SER A 50 5.89 7.10 -7.85
CA SER A 50 7.34 7.27 -7.81
C SER A 50 8.01 6.81 -9.11
N GLY A 51 9.06 7.53 -9.53
CA GLY A 51 9.77 7.27 -10.78
C GLY A 51 10.42 8.54 -11.36
N GLY A 52 11.15 8.38 -12.47
CA GLY A 52 11.72 9.52 -13.19
C GLY A 52 10.64 10.31 -13.92
N ASN A 53 10.54 11.62 -13.60
CA ASN A 53 9.53 12.54 -14.14
C ASN A 53 8.06 12.04 -13.98
N PRO A 54 7.53 11.96 -12.75
CA PRO A 54 6.17 11.47 -12.49
C PRO A 54 5.10 12.28 -13.22
N THR A 55 4.18 11.60 -13.88
CA THR A 55 3.03 12.21 -14.58
C THR A 55 1.72 11.55 -14.17
N TRP A 56 0.64 12.32 -14.21
CA TRP A 56 -0.71 11.80 -14.01
C TRP A 56 -1.14 10.98 -15.22
N ASN A 57 -1.45 9.71 -14.99
CA ASN A 57 -1.96 8.80 -16.00
C ASN A 57 -3.33 8.27 -15.58
N PRO A 58 -4.19 7.83 -16.52
CA PRO A 58 -5.38 7.06 -16.17
C PRO A 58 -4.98 5.82 -15.38
N SER A 59 -5.71 5.50 -14.30
CA SER A 59 -5.53 4.21 -13.63
C SER A 59 -5.98 3.07 -14.54
N ALA A 60 -5.47 1.85 -14.31
CA ALA A 60 -5.73 0.71 -15.17
C ALA A 60 -7.21 0.27 -15.17
N ARG A 61 -7.93 0.50 -14.06
CA ARG A 61 -9.36 0.20 -13.87
C ARG A 61 -10.03 1.26 -13.01
N ASN A 62 -11.37 1.18 -12.94
CA ASN A 62 -12.17 1.94 -12.00
C ASN A 62 -11.82 1.60 -10.54
N ILE A 63 -12.08 2.54 -9.63
CA ILE A 63 -11.77 2.39 -8.20
C ILE A 63 -12.65 1.36 -7.46
N ASP A 64 -13.73 0.86 -8.06
CA ASP A 64 -14.57 -0.20 -7.50
C ASP A 64 -14.21 -1.59 -8.06
N GLU A 65 -13.31 -1.66 -9.05
CA GLU A 65 -12.82 -2.91 -9.63
C GLU A 65 -11.56 -3.40 -8.89
N ALA A 66 -11.77 -4.12 -7.79
CA ALA A 66 -10.75 -4.47 -6.81
C ALA A 66 -9.52 -5.23 -7.34
N ALA A 67 -9.68 -6.07 -8.38
CA ALA A 67 -8.65 -7.06 -8.74
C ALA A 67 -7.30 -6.47 -9.19
N VAL A 68 -7.25 -5.21 -9.62
CA VAL A 68 -6.01 -4.65 -10.19
C VAL A 68 -5.70 -3.20 -9.80
N HIS A 69 -6.60 -2.48 -9.13
CA HIS A 69 -6.37 -1.08 -8.79
C HIS A 69 -5.35 -0.96 -7.63
N SER A 70 -4.35 -0.10 -7.78
CA SER A 70 -3.22 0.16 -6.85
C SER A 70 -3.60 0.22 -5.37
N ILE A 71 -4.69 0.93 -5.04
CA ILE A 71 -5.23 0.99 -3.67
C ILE A 71 -5.51 -0.42 -3.11
N PHE A 72 -6.21 -1.29 -3.84
CA PHE A 72 -6.53 -2.65 -3.37
C PHE A 72 -5.28 -3.52 -3.25
N ARG A 73 -4.40 -3.47 -4.26
CA ARG A 73 -3.13 -4.21 -4.22
C ARG A 73 -2.27 -3.81 -3.02
N THR A 74 -2.23 -2.52 -2.71
CA THR A 74 -1.51 -2.02 -1.54
C THR A 74 -2.15 -2.50 -0.24
N MET A 75 -3.48 -2.44 -0.17
CA MET A 75 -4.28 -2.84 1.00
C MET A 75 -4.30 -4.36 1.23
N GLU A 76 -4.02 -5.20 0.22
CA GLU A 76 -3.96 -6.66 0.38
C GLU A 76 -2.99 -7.06 1.51
N SER A 77 -1.85 -6.39 1.60
CA SER A 77 -0.86 -6.64 2.64
C SER A 77 -1.27 -6.15 4.04
N PHE A 78 -2.37 -5.40 4.17
CA PHE A 78 -2.90 -4.91 5.44
C PHE A 78 -3.93 -5.89 6.04
N ILE A 79 -4.58 -6.70 5.20
CA ILE A 79 -5.68 -7.59 5.60
C ILE A 79 -5.26 -9.05 5.75
N GLN A 80 -4.13 -9.44 5.16
CA GLN A 80 -3.58 -10.78 5.32
C GLN A 80 -3.12 -11.00 6.77
N ASP A 81 -3.56 -12.10 7.38
CA ASP A 81 -3.15 -12.49 8.73
C ASP A 81 -1.67 -12.87 8.75
N GLN A 82 -0.84 -11.92 9.18
CA GLN A 82 0.61 -12.03 9.21
C GLN A 82 1.11 -11.69 10.62
N PRO A 83 1.88 -12.57 11.27
CA PRO A 83 2.25 -12.42 12.68
C PRO A 83 3.04 -11.14 12.98
N ASN A 84 3.78 -10.63 11.99
CA ASN A 84 4.68 -9.49 12.13
C ASN A 84 4.06 -8.16 11.65
N ILE A 85 2.77 -8.16 11.29
CA ILE A 85 2.07 -6.96 10.81
C ILE A 85 1.10 -6.47 11.89
N LYS A 86 1.18 -5.17 12.19
CA LYS A 86 0.15 -4.46 12.96
C LYS A 86 -0.39 -3.30 12.13
N VAL A 87 -1.70 -3.11 12.15
CA VAL A 87 -2.40 -2.04 11.42
C VAL A 87 -3.21 -1.22 12.40
N LEU A 88 -3.03 0.11 12.34
CA LEU A 88 -3.89 1.10 12.97
C LEU A 88 -4.78 1.73 11.90
N ALA A 89 -6.10 1.54 12.01
CA ALA A 89 -7.09 2.18 11.16
C ALA A 89 -7.82 3.27 11.94
N TYR A 90 -8.11 4.42 11.30
CA TYR A 90 -8.89 5.50 11.88
C TYR A 90 -9.96 6.01 10.91
N SER A 91 -11.14 6.31 11.46
CA SER A 91 -12.29 6.89 10.76
C SER A 91 -13.22 7.48 11.81
N ASP A 92 -13.86 8.61 11.50
CA ASP A 92 -14.98 9.15 12.28
C ASP A 92 -16.29 8.36 12.07
N ASP A 93 -16.34 7.59 10.99
CA ASP A 93 -17.43 6.68 10.64
C ASP A 93 -16.83 5.28 10.39
N PRO A 94 -16.39 4.58 11.45
CA PRO A 94 -15.80 3.25 11.32
C PRO A 94 -16.85 2.20 10.94
N PRO A 95 -16.53 1.24 10.05
CA PRO A 95 -17.45 0.15 9.75
C PRO A 95 -17.71 -0.70 11.01
N ASN A 96 -18.96 -1.11 11.22
CA ASN A 96 -19.39 -1.98 12.33
C ASN A 96 -19.17 -1.41 13.75
N LEU A 97 -18.91 -0.11 13.88
CA LEU A 97 -18.84 0.60 15.16
C LEU A 97 -19.72 1.84 15.08
N PRO A 98 -20.26 2.34 16.22
CA PRO A 98 -21.00 3.59 16.23
C PRO A 98 -20.15 4.77 15.70
N PRO A 99 -20.74 5.71 14.95
CA PRO A 99 -20.04 6.92 14.53
C PRO A 99 -19.48 7.66 15.74
N GLN A 100 -18.25 8.13 15.61
CA GLN A 100 -17.58 8.90 16.66
C GLN A 100 -17.83 10.40 16.39
N ASN A 101 -18.22 11.15 17.41
CA ASN A 101 -18.47 12.60 17.31
C ASN A 101 -17.17 13.43 17.26
N GLU A 102 -16.06 12.81 16.81
CA GLU A 102 -14.74 13.39 16.68
C GLU A 102 -14.69 14.44 15.56
N LYS A 103 -13.77 15.41 15.69
CA LYS A 103 -13.72 16.58 14.78
C LYS A 103 -13.18 16.26 13.37
N SER A 104 -12.35 15.23 13.22
CA SER A 104 -11.67 14.94 11.94
C SER A 104 -12.54 14.04 11.06
N LYS A 105 -12.80 14.47 9.82
CA LYS A 105 -13.48 13.66 8.79
C LYS A 105 -12.51 12.79 7.97
N ALA A 106 -11.22 12.87 8.26
CA ALA A 106 -10.19 12.11 7.60
C ALA A 106 -10.22 10.64 8.04
N LYS A 107 -9.88 9.76 7.10
CA LYS A 107 -9.83 8.31 7.29
C LYS A 107 -8.48 7.81 6.82
N GLY A 108 -7.95 6.76 7.42
CA GLY A 108 -6.65 6.22 7.01
C GLY A 108 -6.23 4.95 7.71
N TYR A 109 -5.13 4.39 7.20
CA TYR A 109 -4.49 3.18 7.70
C TYR A 109 -3.00 3.45 7.88
N PHE A 110 -2.43 2.94 8.97
CA PHE A 110 -1.00 2.98 9.25
C PHE A 110 -0.53 1.57 9.59
N LYS A 111 0.47 1.08 8.86
CA LYS A 111 1.01 -0.28 9.00
C LYS A 111 2.42 -0.22 9.59
N VAL A 112 2.64 -1.06 10.60
CA VAL A 112 3.95 -1.29 11.22
C VAL A 112 4.36 -2.74 10.96
N VAL A 113 5.59 -2.92 10.50
CA VAL A 113 6.21 -4.23 10.23
C VAL A 113 7.33 -4.42 11.23
N TYR A 114 7.34 -5.58 11.91
CA TYR A 114 8.32 -5.96 12.93
C TYR A 114 9.29 -7.03 12.42
#